data_AF-B1MNJ8-F1
#
_entry.id   AF-B1MNJ8-F1
#
_cell.length_a   1.000
_cell.length_b   1.000
_cell.length_c   1.000
_cell.angle_alpha   90.00
_cell.angle_beta   90.00
_cell.angle_gamma   90.00
#
_symmetry.space_group_name_H-M   'P 1'
#
loop_
_entity.id
_entity.type
_entity.pdbx_description
1 polymer ?
#
loop_
_entity_poly.entity_id
_entity_poly.type
_entity_poly.pdbx_seq_one_letter_code
_entity_poly.pdbx_strand_id
1 'polypeptide(L)'
;MTAGQWFGTVLMIVFGVWFVGFNILLWVGDRIDKRNRAELADISRDFDALGPNPSLEEMQPALDRLAAYRIRFENWRSPTSNPT
;
A
#
# COMPACT_ATOMS: atom_id res chain seq x y z
N MET A 1 34.32 -9.42 28.90
CA MET A 1 33.76 -8.22 28.25
C MET A 1 33.47 -7.19 29.35
N THR A 2 33.88 -5.94 29.19
CA THR A 2 33.69 -4.90 30.22
C THR A 2 32.27 -4.32 30.20
N ALA A 3 31.84 -3.70 31.30
CA ALA A 3 30.51 -3.09 31.44
C ALA A 3 30.16 -2.09 30.30
N GLY A 4 31.14 -1.34 29.80
CA GLY A 4 30.94 -0.41 28.69
C GLY A 4 30.71 -1.10 27.32
N GLN A 5 31.31 -2.28 27.12
CA GLN A 5 31.21 -3.00 25.84
C GLN A 5 29.84 -3.66 25.66
N TRP A 6 29.23 -4.22 26.72
CA TRP A 6 27.90 -4.81 26.58
C TRP A 6 26.83 -3.73 26.38
N PHE A 7 26.95 -2.60 27.07
CA PHE A 7 26.02 -1.47 26.93
C PHE A 7 26.05 -0.88 25.51
N GLY A 8 27.25 -0.67 24.95
CA GLY A 8 27.42 -0.21 23.57
C GLY A 8 26.82 -1.17 22.54
N THR A 9 27.00 -2.48 22.72
CA THR A 9 26.42 -3.50 21.84
C THR A 9 24.89 -3.52 21.92
N VAL A 10 24.31 -3.42 23.12
CA VAL A 10 22.85 -3.36 23.29
C VAL A 10 22.27 -2.11 22.63
N LEU A 11 22.91 -0.95 22.77
CA LEU A 11 22.46 0.28 22.10
C LEU A 11 22.53 0.12 20.57
N MET A 12 23.65 -0.39 20.03
CA MET A 12 23.80 -0.66 18.59
C MET A 12 22.68 -1.56 18.06
N ILE A 13 22.34 -2.63 18.79
CA ILE A 13 21.27 -3.55 18.37
C ILE A 13 19.91 -2.86 18.41
N VAL A 14 19.58 -2.18 19.52
CA VAL A 14 18.28 -1.52 19.68
C VAL A 14 18.09 -0.43 18.62
N PHE A 15 19.06 0.47 18.46
CA PHE A 15 18.95 1.56 17.49
C PHE A 15 19.11 1.06 16.05
N GLY A 16 20.01 0.11 15.80
CA GLY A 16 20.25 -0.43 14.47
C GLY A 16 19.05 -1.20 13.92
N VAL A 17 18.48 -2.11 14.73
CA VAL A 17 17.30 -2.87 14.34
C VAL A 17 16.09 -1.94 14.15
N TRP A 18 15.90 -0.98 15.06
CA TRP A 18 14.80 -0.02 14.94
C TRP A 18 14.94 0.85 13.70
N PHE A 19 16.15 1.38 13.44
CA PHE A 19 16.43 2.21 12.27
C PHE A 19 16.20 1.44 10.97
N VAL A 20 16.75 0.22 10.84
CA VAL A 20 16.59 -0.59 9.63
C VAL A 20 15.13 -1.00 9.44
N GLY A 21 14.46 -1.47 10.50
CA GLY A 21 13.05 -1.86 10.45
C GLY A 21 12.14 -0.69 10.04
N PHE A 22 12.35 0.49 10.63
CA PHE A 22 11.57 1.68 10.31
C PHE A 22 11.77 2.12 8.84
N ASN A 23 13.00 2.12 8.34
CA ASN A 23 13.28 2.46 6.94
C ASN A 23 12.65 1.45 5.96
N ILE A 24 12.66 0.16 6.28
CA ILE A 24 11.98 -0.86 5.47
C ILE A 24 10.47 -0.62 5.46
N LEU A 25 9.86 -0.32 6.61
CA LEU A 25 8.43 -0.02 6.69
C LEU A 25 8.05 1.21 5.85
N LEU A 26 8.85 2.28 5.91
CA LEU A 26 8.66 3.47 5.07
C LEU A 26 8.78 3.13 3.58
N TRP A 27 9.79 2.34 3.20
CA TRP A 27 10.00 1.92 1.81
C TRP A 27 8.85 1.05 1.28
N VAL A 28 8.37 0.10 2.08
CA VAL A 28 7.20 -0.73 1.72
C VAL A 28 5.95 0.14 1.59
N GLY A 29 5.73 1.08 2.51
CA GLY A 29 4.62 2.03 2.44
C GLY A 29 4.63 2.86 1.15
N ASP A 30 5.79 3.43 0.80
CA ASP A 30 5.97 4.21 -0.43
C ASP A 30 5.76 3.37 -1.70
N ARG A 31 6.23 2.12 -1.72
CA ARG A 31 6.00 1.19 -2.83
C ARG A 31 4.53 0.88 -3.04
N ILE A 32 3.79 0.64 -1.95
CA ILE A 32 2.35 0.35 -2.01
C ILE A 32 1.58 1.59 -2.46
N ASP A 33 1.90 2.77 -1.90
CA ASP A 33 1.25 4.03 -2.29
C ASP A 33 1.47 4.33 -3.79
N LYS A 34 2.70 4.17 -4.29
CA LYS A 34 3.00 4.33 -5.73
C LYS A 34 2.22 3.36 -6.60
N ARG A 35 2.11 2.10 -6.20
CA ARG A 35 1.34 1.08 -6.94
C ARG A 35 -0.15 1.44 -6.97
N ASN A 36 -0.71 1.82 -5.84
CA ASN A 36 -2.13 2.17 -5.72
C ASN A 36 -2.49 3.40 -6.57
N ARG A 37 -1.62 4.42 -6.57
CA ARG A 37 -1.80 5.60 -7.43
C ARG A 37 -1.73 5.26 -8.91
N ALA A 38 -0.84 4.35 -9.31
CA ALA A 38 -0.74 3.91 -10.70
C ALA A 38 -1.99 3.14 -11.14
N GLU A 39 -2.55 2.27 -10.29
CA GLU A 39 -3.78 1.52 -10.57
C GLU A 39 -4.99 2.45 -10.68
N LEU A 40 -5.12 3.44 -9.79
CA LEU A 40 -6.15 4.48 -9.90
C LEU A 40 -6.03 5.31 -11.18
N ALA A 41 -4.81 5.68 -11.57
CA ALA A 41 -4.57 6.42 -12.81
C ALA A 41 -4.93 5.60 -14.05
N ASP A 42 -4.74 4.27 -14.01
CA ASP A 42 -5.11 3.37 -15.09
C ASP A 42 -6.64 3.23 -15.21
N ILE A 43 -7.34 3.05 -14.08
CA ILE A 43 -8.81 3.03 -14.05
C ILE A 43 -9.38 4.38 -14.53
N SER A 44 -8.78 5.50 -14.12
CA SER A 44 -9.18 6.83 -14.61
C SER A 44 -9.01 6.96 -16.12
N ARG A 45 -7.90 6.41 -16.67
CA ARG A 45 -7.67 6.41 -18.12
C ARG A 45 -8.71 5.57 -18.86
N ASP A 46 -9.11 4.43 -18.29
CA ASP A 46 -10.19 3.61 -18.85
C ASP A 46 -11.50 4.43 -18.95
N PHE A 47 -11.84 5.21 -17.92
CA PHE A 47 -13.01 6.11 -17.96
C PHE A 47 -12.85 7.25 -18.98
N ASP A 48 -11.68 7.87 -19.07
CA ASP A 48 -11.41 8.94 -20.04
C ASP A 48 -11.45 8.42 -21.49
N ALA A 49 -11.05 7.18 -21.73
CA ALA A 49 -11.06 6.54 -23.04
C ALA A 49 -12.47 6.24 -23.58
N LEU A 50 -13.47 6.17 -22.69
CA LEU A 50 -14.87 5.97 -23.06
C LEU A 50 -15.51 7.21 -23.72
N GLY A 51 -14.88 8.38 -23.61
CA GLY A 51 -15.35 9.63 -24.23
C GLY A 51 -16.58 10.23 -23.53
N PRO A 52 -17.16 11.30 -24.09
CA PRO A 52 -18.32 11.97 -23.49
C PRO A 52 -19.61 11.15 -23.71
N ASN A 53 -20.36 10.92 -22.61
CA ASN A 53 -21.60 10.13 -22.55
C ASN A 53 -21.48 8.65 -22.97
N PRO A 54 -20.63 7.85 -22.30
CA PRO A 54 -20.66 6.41 -22.51
C PRO A 54 -21.96 5.81 -21.97
N SER A 55 -22.38 4.70 -22.54
CA SER A 55 -23.51 3.94 -22.00
C SER A 55 -23.12 3.24 -20.68
N LEU A 56 -24.12 2.88 -19.88
CA LEU A 56 -23.88 2.14 -18.64
C LEU A 56 -23.17 0.80 -18.88
N GLU A 57 -23.48 0.11 -19.98
CA GLU A 57 -22.84 -1.15 -20.34
C GLU A 57 -21.35 -0.96 -20.70
N GLU A 58 -21.01 0.14 -21.34
CA GLU A 58 -19.61 0.48 -21.67
C GLU A 58 -18.81 0.92 -20.44
N MET A 59 -19.46 1.54 -19.45
CA MET A 59 -18.85 1.91 -18.17
C MET A 59 -18.71 0.73 -17.19
N GLN A 60 -19.57 -0.29 -17.30
CA GLN A 60 -19.61 -1.45 -16.41
C GLN A 60 -18.22 -2.07 -16.12
N PRO A 61 -17.36 -2.36 -17.12
CA PRO A 61 -16.04 -2.94 -16.84
C PRO A 61 -15.12 -2.01 -16.04
N ALA A 62 -15.17 -0.70 -16.26
CA ALA A 62 -14.38 0.28 -15.51
C ALA A 62 -14.93 0.45 -14.08
N LEU A 63 -16.25 0.41 -13.91
CA LEU A 63 -16.91 0.43 -12.61
C LEU A 63 -16.62 -0.82 -11.77
N ASP A 64 -16.62 -2.00 -12.40
CA ASP A 64 -16.28 -3.27 -11.73
C ASP A 64 -14.82 -3.27 -11.25
N ARG A 65 -13.89 -2.74 -12.07
CA ARG A 65 -12.48 -2.54 -11.66
C ARG A 65 -12.37 -1.55 -10.49
N LEU A 66 -13.10 -0.45 -10.54
CA LEU A 66 -13.14 0.54 -9.46
C LEU A 66 -13.70 -0.05 -8.16
N ALA A 67 -14.76 -0.87 -8.24
CA ALA A 67 -15.33 -1.58 -7.11
C ALA A 67 -14.35 -2.60 -6.51
N ALA A 68 -13.65 -3.36 -7.36
CA ALA A 68 -12.61 -4.28 -6.92
C ALA A 68 -11.43 -3.55 -6.25
N TYR A 69 -11.01 -2.41 -6.80
CA TYR A 69 -10.01 -1.54 -6.18
C TYR A 69 -10.48 -1.04 -4.81
N ARG A 70 -11.72 -0.56 -4.69
CA ARG A 70 -12.33 -0.09 -3.44
C ARG A 70 -12.31 -1.18 -2.35
N ILE A 71 -12.71 -2.41 -2.67
CA ILE A 71 -12.69 -3.54 -1.72
C ILE A 71 -11.25 -3.87 -1.28
N ARG A 72 -10.29 -3.92 -2.22
CA ARG A 72 -8.88 -4.16 -1.87
C ARG A 72 -8.32 -3.04 -0.98
N PHE A 73 -8.65 -1.79 -1.28
CA PHE A 73 -8.22 -0.64 -0.50
C PHE A 73 -8.81 -0.63 0.91
N GLU A 74 -10.10 -0.96 1.06
CA GLU A 74 -10.76 -1.12 2.37
C GLU A 74 -10.10 -2.24 3.19
N ASN A 75 -9.86 -3.41 2.58
CA ASN A 75 -9.18 -4.53 3.23
C ASN A 75 -7.74 -4.20 3.63
N TRP A 76 -7.06 -3.33 2.89
CA TRP A 76 -5.71 -2.89 3.23
C TRP A 76 -5.70 -1.87 4.37
N ARG A 77 -6.67 -0.94 4.39
CA ARG A 77 -6.77 0.13 5.39
C ARG A 77 -7.31 -0.34 6.74
N SER A 78 -8.22 -1.31 6.72
CA SER A 78 -8.77 -1.94 7.90
C SER A 78 -8.83 -3.43 7.58
N PRO A 79 -7.76 -4.20 7.85
CA PRO A 79 -7.82 -5.64 7.68
C PRO A 79 -8.91 -6.16 8.61
N THR A 80 -10.09 -6.40 8.07
CA THR A 80 -11.09 -7.21 8.71
C THR A 80 -10.45 -8.58 8.84
N SER A 81 -10.00 -8.88 10.06
CA SER A 81 -9.57 -10.23 10.43
C SER A 81 -10.75 -11.14 10.12
N ASN A 82 -10.71 -11.82 8.98
CA ASN A 82 -11.71 -12.81 8.64
C ASN A 82 -11.43 -14.00 9.56
N PRO A 83 -12.24 -14.28 10.59
CA PRO A 83 -12.06 -15.44 11.41
C PRO A 83 -12.66 -16.60 10.61
N THR A 84 -11.85 -17.23 9.76
CA THR A 84 -12.12 -18.60 9.33
C THR A 84 -12.09 -19.53 10.52
#